data_AF-A0A523C180-F1
#
_entry.id   AF-A0A523C180-F1
#
_cell.length_a   1.000
_cell.length_b   1.000
_cell.length_c   1.000
_cell.angle_alpha   90.00
_cell.angle_beta   90.00
_cell.angle_gamma   90.00
#
_symmetry.space_group_name_H-M   'P 1'
#
loop_
_entity.id
_entity.type
_entity.pdbx_description
1 polymer ?
#
loop_
_entity_poly.entity_id
_entity_poly.type
_entity_poly.pdbx_seq_one_letter_code
_entity_poly.pdbx_strand_id
1 'polypeptide(L)' 'MRVIITGHARKRLLDLRQGEITAADIIKAAQSIPGHVPAATRFRGFVAASGRIFDLVAKDVTAGRLVITIIGQAKI' A
#
# COMPACT_ATOMS: atom_id res chain seq x y z
N MET A 1 -13.21 -2.91 7.11
CA MET A 1 -12.58 -3.96 6.29
C MET A 1 -11.18 -4.26 6.81
N ARG A 2 -10.82 -5.54 6.99
CA ARG A 2 -9.48 -5.96 7.42
C ARG A 2 -8.47 -5.73 6.29
N VAL A 3 -7.30 -5.17 6.61
CA VAL A 3 -6.18 -5.00 5.67
C VAL A 3 -5.08 -5.99 6.03
N ILE A 4 -4.51 -6.65 5.01
CA ILE A 4 -3.48 -7.67 5.17
C ILE A 4 -2.25 -7.19 4.37
N ILE A 5 -1.19 -6.79 5.08
CA ILE A 5 0.08 -6.41 4.44
C ILE A 5 0.90 -7.68 4.25
N THR A 6 1.19 -8.04 3.00
CA THR A 6 1.98 -9.23 2.70
C THR A 6 3.43 -9.10 3.19
N GLY A 7 4.09 -10.23 3.42
CA GLY A 7 5.52 -10.25 3.71
C GLY A 7 6.36 -9.59 2.60
N HIS A 8 5.93 -9.70 1.33
CA HIS A 8 6.56 -9.00 0.22
C HIS A 8 6.45 -7.47 0.37
N ALA A 9 5.26 -6.93 0.61
CA ALA A 9 5.06 -5.51 0.87
C ALA A 9 5.86 -5.03 2.09
N ARG A 10 5.94 -5.84 3.16
CA ARG A 10 6.71 -5.50 4.36
C ARG A 10 8.22 -5.41 4.09
N LYS A 11 8.77 -6.32 3.28
CA LYS A 11 10.20 -6.26 2.87
C LYS A 11 10.50 -4.98 2.10
N ARG A 12 9.59 -4.54 1.23
CA ARG A 12 9.75 -3.30 0.45
C ARG A 12 9.82 -2.06 1.32
N LEU A 13 9.11 -2.02 2.45
CA LEU A 13 9.20 -0.90 3.41
C LEU A 13 10.59 -0.73 4.05
N LEU A 14 11.40 -1.79 4.08
CA LEU A 14 12.76 -1.76 4.61
C LEU A 14 13.77 -1.22 3.59
N ASP A 15 13.38 -1.09 2.31
CA ASP A 15 14.22 -0.46 1.30
C ASP A 15 14.26 1.06 1.53
N LEU A 16 15.46 1.67 1.48
CA LEU A 16 15.65 3.13 1.59
C LEU A 16 14.77 3.94 0.60
N ARG A 17 14.41 3.34 -0.54
CA ARG A 17 13.48 3.92 -1.54
C ARG A 17 12.03 4.01 -1.06
N GLN A 18 11.66 3.30 0.00
CA GLN A 18 10.33 3.35 0.64
C GLN A 18 10.38 3.97 2.04
N GLY A 19 11.54 4.48 2.46
CA GLY A 19 11.71 5.15 3.74
C GLY A 19 10.63 6.21 3.94
N GLU A 20 10.10 6.31 5.17
CA GLU A 20 9.05 7.25 5.57
C GLU A 20 7.61 6.88 5.14
N ILE A 21 7.37 5.68 4.59
CA ILE A 21 6.02 5.10 4.45
C ILE A 21 5.82 4.09 5.58
N THR A 22 4.81 4.30 6.41
CA THR A 22 4.53 3.44 7.56
C THR A 22 3.45 2.41 7.23
N ALA A 23 3.34 1.37 8.08
CA ALA A 23 2.22 0.44 8.00
C ALA A 23 0.87 1.15 8.19
N ALA A 24 0.81 2.21 8.99
CA ALA A 24 -0.40 3.00 9.20
C ALA A 24 -0.82 3.73 7.91
N ASP A 25 0.13 4.28 7.16
CA ASP A 25 -0.12 4.92 5.85
C ASP A 25 -0.72 3.91 4.86
N ILE A 26 -0.16 2.70 4.81
CA ILE A 26 -0.65 1.62 3.95
C ILE A 26 -2.08 1.21 4.33
N ILE A 27 -2.36 1.05 5.63
CA ILE A 27 -3.68 0.66 6.11
C ILE A 27 -4.71 1.74 5.74
N LYS A 28 -4.38 3.00 6.00
CA LYS A 28 -5.25 4.15 5.66
C LYS A 28 -5.53 4.21 4.16
N ALA A 29 -4.50 4.06 3.32
CA ALA A 29 -4.63 4.05 1.87
C ALA A 29 -5.46 2.85 1.37
N ALA A 30 -5.24 1.65 1.92
CA ALA A 30 -6.00 0.46 1.53
C ALA A 30 -7.49 0.58 1.92
N GLN A 31 -7.79 1.22 3.06
CA GLN A 31 -9.14 1.45 3.53
C GLN A 31 -9.88 2.55 2.75
N SER A 32 -9.17 3.52 2.17
CA SER A 32 -9.80 4.59 1.40
C SER A 32 -10.23 4.17 -0.01
N ILE A 33 -9.72 3.05 -0.53
CA ILE A 33 -10.13 2.51 -1.83
C ILE A 33 -11.59 2.03 -1.74
N PRO A 34 -12.53 2.64 -2.49
CA PRO A 34 -13.92 2.24 -2.46
C PRO A 34 -14.16 0.94 -3.25
N GLY A 35 -15.27 0.27 -2.95
CA GLY A 35 -15.72 -0.90 -3.68
C GLY A 35 -14.87 -2.15 -3.47
N HIS A 36 -15.23 -3.20 -4.22
CA HIS A 36 -14.53 -4.48 -4.23
C HIS A 36 -13.45 -4.52 -5.31
N VAL A 37 -12.27 -5.05 -4.98
CA VAL A 37 -11.11 -5.11 -5.87
C VAL A 37 -10.82 -6.58 -6.22
N PRO A 38 -11.45 -7.15 -7.27
CA PRO A 38 -11.39 -8.59 -7.53
C PRO A 38 -10.04 -9.07 -8.10
N ALA A 39 -9.25 -8.17 -8.67
CA ALA A 39 -7.96 -8.45 -9.30
C ALA A 39 -6.84 -7.62 -8.64
N ALA A 40 -5.58 -7.97 -8.88
CA ALA A 40 -4.46 -7.17 -8.42
C ALA A 40 -4.43 -5.82 -9.16
N THR A 41 -4.82 -4.75 -8.48
CA THR A 41 -4.97 -3.41 -9.07
C THR A 41 -4.01 -2.43 -8.42
N ARG A 42 -3.33 -1.62 -9.24
CA ARG A 42 -2.45 -0.53 -8.78
C ARG A 42 -3.27 0.74 -8.59
N PHE A 43 -3.27 1.24 -7.37
CA PHE A 43 -3.85 2.53 -7.00
C PHE A 43 -2.71 3.52 -6.78
N ARG A 44 -2.84 4.73 -7.34
CA ARG A 44 -1.75 5.69 -7.42
C ARG A 44 -1.98 6.94 -6.59
N GLY A 45 -0.89 7.57 -6.18
CA GLY A 45 -0.92 8.94 -5.64
C GLY A 45 -1.39 9.04 -4.19
N PHE A 46 -1.19 8.02 -3.37
CA PHE A 46 -1.40 8.15 -1.92
C PHE A 46 -0.31 8.99 -1.30
N VAL A 47 -0.66 9.73 -0.26
CA VAL A 47 0.27 10.59 0.49
C VAL A 47 0.43 10.01 1.89
N ALA A 48 1.66 9.66 2.25
CA ALA A 48 2.03 9.22 3.59
C ALA A 48 2.04 10.41 4.56
N ALA A 49 2.02 10.14 5.87
CA ALA A 49 2.14 11.18 6.90
C ALA A 49 3.42 12.03 6.76
N SER A 50 4.48 11.46 6.18
CA SER A 50 5.72 12.16 5.83
C SER A 50 5.63 13.12 4.64
N GLY A 51 4.50 13.13 3.92
CA GLY A 51 4.33 13.83 2.65
C GLY A 51 4.80 13.02 1.44
N ARG A 52 5.38 11.84 1.65
CA ARG A 52 5.87 10.99 0.56
C ARG A 52 4.71 10.43 -0.27
N ILE A 53 4.82 10.56 -1.58
CA ILE A 53 3.85 9.98 -2.52
C ILE A 53 4.21 8.52 -2.81
N PHE A 54 3.21 7.66 -2.75
CA PHE A 54 3.35 6.25 -3.06
C PHE A 54 2.11 5.67 -3.75
N ASP A 55 2.34 4.57 -4.45
CA ASP A 55 1.29 3.72 -4.99
C ASP A 55 1.24 2.41 -4.22
N LEU A 56 0.10 1.73 -4.25
CA LEU A 56 -0.03 0.39 -3.72
C LEU A 56 -0.74 -0.52 -4.71
N VAL A 57 -0.39 -1.80 -4.67
CA VAL A 57 -1.13 -2.85 -5.39
C VAL A 57 -1.93 -3.64 -4.39
N ALA A 58 -3.25 -3.71 -4.59
CA ALA A 58 -4.16 -4.43 -3.71
C ALA A 58 -5.11 -5.37 -4.48
N LYS A 59 -5.59 -6.38 -3.77
CA LYS A 59 -6.66 -7.30 -4.20
C LYS A 59 -7.47 -7.71 -2.97
N ASP A 60 -8.78 -7.82 -3.13
CA ASP A 60 -9.65 -8.35 -2.10
C ASP A 60 -9.68 -9.88 -2.15
N VAL A 61 -9.60 -10.49 -0.98
CA VAL A 61 -9.74 -11.92 -0.73
C VAL A 61 -10.76 -12.12 0.39
N THR A 62 -11.19 -13.37 0.63
CA THR A 62 -12.18 -13.68 1.68
C THR A 62 -11.79 -13.14 3.06
N ALA A 63 -10.50 -13.07 3.37
CA ALA A 63 -9.99 -12.56 4.64
C ALA A 63 -9.89 -11.02 4.74
N GLY A 64 -10.07 -10.28 3.64
CA GLY A 64 -9.95 -8.82 3.58
C GLY A 64 -9.16 -8.32 2.37
N ARG A 65 -8.67 -7.07 2.44
CA ARG A 65 -7.87 -6.45 1.38
C ARG A 65 -6.40 -6.77 1.54
N LEU A 66 -5.86 -7.55 0.61
CA LEU A 66 -4.47 -7.93 0.55
C LEU A 66 -3.65 -6.84 -0.15
N VAL A 67 -2.69 -6.25 0.56
CA VAL A 67 -1.71 -5.32 -0.01
C VAL A 67 -0.50 -6.13 -0.47
N ILE A 68 -0.35 -6.23 -1.78
CA ILE A 68 0.64 -7.08 -2.43
C ILE A 68 2.00 -6.38 -2.44
N THR A 69 2.08 -5.11 -2.83
CA THR A 69 3.33 -4.34 -2.86
C THR A 69 3.09 -2.84 -2.75
N ILE A 70 4.15 -2.11 -2.39
CA ILE A 70 4.19 -0.64 -2.28
C ILE A 70 5.24 -0.12 -3.26
N ILE A 71 4.92 1.00 -3.92
CA ILE A 71 5.77 1.65 -4.92
C ILE A 71 5.85 3.14 -4.58
N GLY A 72 6.79 3.50 -3.72
CA GLY A 72 7.16 4.89 -3.45
C GLY A 72 7.83 5.55 -4.65
N GLN A 73 7.58 6.84 -4.82
CA GLN A 73 8.28 7.65 -5.81
C GLN A 73 9.78 7.74 -5.49
N ALA A 74 10.61 7.73 -6.54
CA ALA A 74 12.04 8.01 -6.41
C ALA A 74 12.21 9.47 -5.96
N LYS A 75 13.12 9.73 -5.01
CA LYS A 75 13.62 11.09 -4.81
C LYS A 75 14.32 11.46 -6.12
N ILE A 76 13.85 12.53 -6.77
CA ILE A 76 14.56 13.18 -7.88
C ILE A 76 15.76 13.90 -7.27
#